data_AF-A0A7X3P709-F1
#
_entry.id   AF-A0A7X3P709-F1
#
_cell.length_a   1.000
_cell.length_b   1.000
_cell.length_c   1.000
_cell.angle_alpha   90.00
_cell.angle_beta   90.00
_cell.angle_gamma   90.00
#
_symmetry.space_group_name_H-M   'P 1'
#
loop_
_entity.id
_entity.type
_entity.pdbx_description
1 polymer ?
#
loop_
_entity_poly.entity_id
_entity_poly.type
_entity_poly.pdbx_seq_one_letter_code
_entity_poly.pdbx_strand_id
1 'polypeptide(L)'
;MAIPERSELYVEGRDDSHAIGHLLHRHGIQCLIKGREGDDNATEISAKDGKGPMLDSIRTHVEMSDGRSVGFVLDADDNPQARWSAVRGRLQGFELDLPEETCQPMDTWV
;
A
#
# COMPACT_ATOMS: atom_id res chain seq x y z
N MET A 1 17.95 1.42 -22.07
CA MET A 1 17.48 2.12 -20.85
C MET A 1 16.18 1.46 -20.46
N ALA A 2 16.13 0.79 -19.31
CA ALA A 2 14.87 0.25 -18.79
C ALA A 2 13.98 1.44 -18.42
N ILE A 3 12.72 1.41 -18.85
CA ILE A 3 11.71 2.36 -18.37
C ILE A 3 11.56 2.04 -16.89
N PRO A 4 11.71 3.01 -15.96
CA PRO A 4 11.49 2.73 -14.54
C PRO A 4 10.05 2.25 -14.40
N GLU A 5 9.87 1.00 -14.00
CA GLU A 5 8.55 0.48 -13.77
C GLU A 5 7.91 1.20 -12.56
N ARG A 6 6.63 1.53 -12.68
CA ARG A 6 5.92 2.43 -11.76
C ARG A 6 5.81 1.84 -10.36
N SER A 7 5.92 2.70 -9.32
CA SER A 7 5.58 2.29 -7.95
C SER A 7 4.08 2.04 -7.82
N GLU A 8 3.70 1.06 -7.00
CA GLU A 8 2.31 0.63 -6.84
C GLU A 8 1.83 0.82 -5.41
N LEU A 9 0.62 1.35 -5.25
CA LEU A 9 -0.07 1.49 -3.97
C LEU A 9 -1.40 0.74 -4.03
N TYR A 10 -1.50 -0.33 -3.24
CA TYR A 10 -2.72 -1.10 -3.10
C TYR A 10 -3.54 -0.57 -1.93
N VAL A 11 -4.84 -0.41 -2.15
CA VAL A 11 -5.77 0.11 -1.14
C VAL A 11 -6.97 -0.83 -1.02
N GLU A 12 -7.60 -0.87 0.15
CA GLU A 12 -8.68 -1.82 0.43
C GLU A 12 -9.89 -1.61 -0.47
N GLY A 13 -10.41 -0.38 -0.53
CA GLY A 13 -11.62 -0.02 -1.24
C GLY A 13 -11.43 1.07 -2.29
N ARG A 14 -12.48 1.26 -3.09
CA ARG A 14 -12.53 2.33 -4.10
C ARG A 14 -12.51 3.71 -3.44
N ASP A 15 -13.20 3.88 -2.32
CA ASP A 15 -13.26 5.16 -1.62
C ASP A 15 -11.87 5.58 -1.10
N ASP A 16 -11.06 4.62 -0.62
CA ASP A 16 -9.68 4.86 -0.23
C ASP A 16 -8.81 5.34 -1.40
N SER A 17 -8.99 4.72 -2.57
CA SER A 17 -8.26 5.13 -3.77
C SER A 17 -8.58 6.57 -4.17
N HIS A 18 -9.84 6.97 -4.02
CA HIS A 18 -10.27 8.34 -4.28
C HIS A 18 -9.74 9.30 -3.22
N ALA A 19 -9.84 8.95 -1.94
CA ALA A 19 -9.37 9.78 -0.83
C ALA A 19 -7.87 10.04 -0.92
N ILE A 20 -7.07 8.99 -1.13
CA ILE A 20 -5.62 9.10 -1.29
C ILE A 20 -5.27 9.86 -2.57
N GLY A 21 -5.94 9.57 -3.69
CA GLY A 21 -5.74 10.31 -4.94
C GLY A 21 -5.97 11.81 -4.78
N HIS A 22 -7.03 12.22 -4.07
CA HIS A 22 -7.30 13.62 -3.75
C HIS A 22 -6.24 14.23 -2.81
N LEU A 23 -5.78 13.48 -1.82
CA LEU A 23 -4.73 13.93 -0.91
C LEU A 23 -3.42 14.18 -1.67
N LEU A 24 -2.96 13.22 -2.47
CA LEU A 24 -1.74 13.34 -3.26
C LEU A 24 -1.82 14.50 -4.24
N HIS A 25 -2.96 14.63 -4.95
CA HIS A 25 -3.20 15.76 -5.84
C HIS A 25 -3.11 17.11 -5.13
N ARG A 26 -3.70 17.23 -3.93
CA ARG A 26 -3.65 18.45 -3.12
C ARG A 26 -2.21 18.84 -2.74
N HIS A 27 -1.32 17.87 -2.61
CA HIS A 27 0.09 18.08 -2.30
C HIS A 27 0.99 18.15 -3.54
N GLY A 28 0.42 18.17 -4.76
CA GLY A 28 1.18 18.23 -6.01
C GLY A 28 1.92 16.94 -6.34
N ILE A 29 1.57 15.83 -5.70
CA ILE A 29 2.14 14.50 -5.97
C ILE A 29 1.34 13.86 -7.09
N GLN A 30 2.02 13.45 -8.16
CA GLN A 30 1.40 12.77 -9.29
C GLN A 30 1.08 11.32 -8.94
N CYS A 31 -0.17 10.92 -9.17
CA CYS A 31 -0.62 9.55 -9.02
C CYS A 31 -1.63 9.20 -10.11
N LEU A 32 -1.77 7.91 -10.39
CA LEU A 32 -2.73 7.38 -11.36
C LEU A 32 -3.62 6.37 -10.67
N ILE A 33 -4.93 6.55 -10.80
CA ILE A 33 -5.86 5.49 -10.42
C ILE A 33 -5.84 4.45 -11.54
N LYS A 34 -5.61 3.18 -11.19
CA LYS A 34 -5.52 2.07 -12.14
C LYS A 34 -6.65 2.12 -13.17
N GLY A 35 -6.29 1.97 -14.44
CA GLY A 35 -7.21 2.06 -15.58
C GLY A 35 -7.41 3.47 -16.14
N ARG A 36 -6.63 4.47 -15.69
CA ARG A 36 -6.58 5.82 -16.28
C ARG A 36 -5.22 6.08 -16.91
N GLU A 37 -5.20 6.84 -18.00
CA GLU A 37 -3.98 7.30 -18.65
C GLU A 37 -3.27 8.37 -17.81
N GLY A 38 -1.93 8.40 -17.86
CA GLY A 38 -1.12 9.50 -17.35
C GLY A 38 0.37 9.15 -17.25
N ASP A 39 1.12 9.99 -16.51
CA ASP A 39 2.59 10.03 -16.49
C ASP A 39 3.24 8.68 -16.17
N ASP A 40 4.30 8.35 -16.90
CA ASP A 40 5.11 7.15 -16.72
C ASP A 40 5.79 7.03 -15.36
N ASN A 41 5.94 8.13 -14.62
CA ASN A 41 6.56 8.15 -13.30
C ASN A 41 5.55 8.23 -12.15
N ALA A 42 4.25 8.36 -12.45
CA ALA A 42 3.24 8.51 -11.41
C ALA A 42 2.96 7.17 -10.71
N THR A 43 2.81 7.22 -9.39
CA THR A 43 2.44 6.04 -8.58
C THR A 43 1.06 5.54 -9.01
N GLU A 44 0.94 4.25 -9.34
CA GLU A 44 -0.35 3.63 -9.63
C GLU A 44 -1.05 3.23 -8.33
N ILE A 45 -2.32 3.62 -8.17
CA ILE A 45 -3.18 3.25 -7.05
C ILE A 45 -4.22 2.25 -7.54
N SER A 46 -4.27 1.07 -6.92
CA SER A 46 -5.22 0.00 -7.24
C SER A 46 -6.01 -0.42 -6.01
N ALA A 47 -7.34 -0.31 -6.07
CA ALA A 47 -8.23 -0.93 -5.09
C ALA A 47 -8.22 -2.46 -5.22
N LYS A 48 -8.44 -3.17 -4.11
CA LYS A 48 -8.52 -4.65 -4.06
C LYS A 48 -9.90 -5.20 -3.69
N ASP A 49 -10.91 -4.35 -3.61
CA ASP A 49 -12.30 -4.73 -3.32
C ASP A 49 -12.47 -5.51 -2.00
N GLY A 50 -11.73 -5.08 -0.96
CA GLY A 50 -11.93 -5.50 0.43
C GLY A 50 -10.78 -6.28 1.07
N LYS A 51 -10.98 -6.59 2.35
CA LYS A 51 -9.97 -7.09 3.32
C LYS A 51 -9.27 -8.37 2.93
N GLY A 52 -10.05 -9.40 2.61
CA GLY A 52 -9.53 -10.73 2.28
C GLY A 52 -8.67 -10.69 1.01
N PRO A 53 -9.24 -10.23 -0.12
CA PRO A 53 -8.48 -10.08 -1.37
C PRO A 53 -7.23 -9.20 -1.22
N MET A 54 -7.32 -8.12 -0.42
CA MET A 54 -6.18 -7.25 -0.14
C MET A 54 -5.05 -8.01 0.55
N LEU A 55 -5.35 -8.67 1.68
CA LEU A 55 -4.39 -9.46 2.43
C LEU A 55 -3.78 -10.57 1.57
N ASP A 56 -4.59 -11.36 0.88
CA ASP A 56 -4.10 -12.49 0.07
C ASP A 56 -3.20 -12.05 -1.09
N SER A 57 -3.35 -10.80 -1.54
CA SER A 57 -2.53 -10.24 -2.61
C SER A 57 -1.15 -9.72 -2.17
N ILE A 58 -0.91 -9.52 -0.87
CA ILE A 58 0.33 -8.91 -0.36
C ILE A 58 1.56 -9.66 -0.84
N ARG A 59 1.61 -10.97 -0.59
CA ARG A 59 2.77 -11.80 -0.93
C ARG A 59 3.07 -11.74 -2.43
N THR A 60 2.03 -11.91 -3.25
CA THR A 60 2.14 -11.87 -4.71
C THR A 60 2.70 -10.55 -5.21
N HIS A 61 2.21 -9.41 -4.72
CA HIS A 61 2.68 -8.11 -5.20
C HIS A 61 4.09 -7.78 -4.73
N VAL A 62 4.48 -8.23 -3.54
CA VAL A 62 5.88 -8.11 -3.08
C VAL A 62 6.80 -8.96 -3.94
N GLU A 63 6.44 -10.20 -4.25
CA GLU A 63 7.24 -11.08 -5.13
C GLU A 63 7.34 -10.53 -6.57
N MET A 64 6.25 -9.95 -7.08
CA MET A 64 6.19 -9.39 -8.44
C MET A 64 6.73 -7.95 -8.53
N SER A 65 7.19 -7.38 -7.41
CA SER A 65 7.66 -5.99 -7.38
C SER A 65 8.91 -5.75 -8.25
N ASP A 66 9.73 -6.78 -8.48
CA ASP A 66 10.96 -6.71 -9.28
C ASP A 66 11.85 -5.50 -8.94
N GLY A 67 11.98 -5.20 -7.64
CA GLY A 67 12.78 -4.07 -7.14
C GLY A 67 12.06 -2.72 -7.10
N ARG A 68 10.78 -2.67 -7.48
CA ARG A 68 9.93 -1.48 -7.31
C ARG A 68 9.40 -1.34 -5.89
N SER A 69 9.07 -0.10 -5.52
CA SER A 69 8.32 0.16 -4.31
C SER A 69 6.86 -0.30 -4.46
N VAL A 70 6.42 -1.13 -3.52
CA VAL A 70 5.03 -1.57 -3.38
C VAL A 70 4.53 -1.16 -2.01
N GLY A 71 3.40 -0.47 -1.97
CA GLY A 71 2.72 -0.02 -0.75
C GLY A 71 1.35 -0.66 -0.58
N PHE A 72 0.90 -0.76 0.67
CA PHE A 72 -0.42 -1.27 1.03
C PHE A 72 -1.06 -0.33 2.07
N VAL A 73 -2.31 0.07 1.84
CA VAL A 73 -3.14 0.78 2.82
C VAL A 73 -4.36 -0.08 3.13
N LEU A 74 -4.51 -0.46 4.38
CA LEU A 74 -5.61 -1.28 4.88
C LEU A 74 -6.27 -0.58 6.06
N ASP A 75 -7.57 -0.80 6.22
CA ASP A 75 -8.26 -0.36 7.42
C ASP A 75 -7.76 -1.13 8.64
N ALA A 76 -7.54 -0.40 9.73
CA ALA A 76 -7.14 -0.97 11.00
C ALA A 76 -8.28 -1.80 11.65
N ASP A 77 -9.54 -1.56 11.24
CA ASP A 77 -10.75 -2.17 11.77
C ASP A 77 -10.88 -2.12 13.30
N ASP A 78 -11.86 -2.87 13.84
CA ASP A 78 -12.08 -3.04 15.28
C ASP A 78 -10.90 -3.74 16.00
N ASN A 79 -9.98 -4.39 15.25
CA ASN A 79 -8.83 -5.08 15.83
C ASN A 79 -7.53 -4.82 15.04
N PRO A 80 -6.87 -3.68 15.28
CA PRO A 80 -5.63 -3.29 14.61
C PRO A 80 -4.48 -4.28 14.82
N GLN A 81 -4.41 -4.92 16.00
CA GLN A 81 -3.34 -5.87 16.30
C GLN A 81 -3.47 -7.16 15.48
N ALA A 82 -4.70 -7.67 15.33
CA ALA A 82 -4.97 -8.81 14.47
C ALA A 82 -4.68 -8.48 13.00
N ARG A 83 -5.02 -7.27 12.55
CA ARG A 83 -4.71 -6.77 11.21
C ARG A 83 -3.19 -6.75 10.97
N TRP A 84 -2.43 -6.17 11.90
CA TRP A 84 -0.98 -6.10 11.80
C TRP A 84 -0.32 -7.47 11.81
N SER A 85 -0.77 -8.36 12.69
CA SER A 85 -0.31 -9.76 12.75
C SER A 85 -0.55 -10.48 11.42
N ALA A 86 -1.71 -10.27 10.78
CA ALA A 86 -2.04 -10.86 9.50
C ALA A 86 -1.17 -10.34 8.33
N VAL A 87 -0.82 -9.06 8.35
CA VAL A 87 0.12 -8.44 7.39
C VAL A 87 1.53 -9.00 7.61
N ARG A 88 2.02 -8.99 8.85
CA ARG A 88 3.34 -9.54 9.19
C ARG A 88 3.48 -11.00 8.78
N GLY A 89 2.46 -11.82 9.06
CA GLY A 89 2.48 -13.23 8.67
C GLY A 89 2.62 -13.46 7.15
N ARG A 90 2.14 -12.52 6.32
CA ARG A 90 2.27 -12.59 4.85
C ARG A 90 3.58 -12.03 4.34
N LEU A 91 4.18 -11.12 5.10
CA LEU A 91 5.52 -10.60 4.85
C LEU A 91 6.63 -11.47 5.47
N GLN A 92 6.25 -12.47 6.27
CA GLN A 92 7.19 -13.43 6.82
C GLN A 92 7.82 -14.23 5.68
N GLY A 93 9.16 -14.16 5.59
CA GLY A 93 9.93 -14.79 4.52
C GLY A 93 10.52 -13.81 3.51
N PHE A 94 10.16 -12.53 3.57
CA PHE A 94 10.99 -11.47 2.98
C PHE A 94 12.01 -11.01 4.01
N GLU A 95 13.22 -10.65 3.58
CA GLU A 95 14.30 -10.11 4.45
C GLU A 95 13.99 -8.66 4.85
N LEU A 96 12.87 -8.47 5.57
CA LEU A 96 12.38 -7.18 6.06
C LEU A 96 12.52 -7.11 7.58
N ASP A 97 12.99 -5.97 8.06
CA ASP A 97 12.97 -5.64 9.49
C ASP A 97 11.57 -5.11 9.85
N LEU A 98 10.67 -6.01 10.27
CA LEU A 98 9.28 -5.69 10.57
C LEU A 98 9.09 -5.41 12.07
N PRO A 99 8.51 -4.26 12.46
CA PRO A 99 8.30 -3.94 13.87
C PRO A 99 7.36 -4.96 14.54
N GLU A 100 7.65 -5.28 15.80
CA GLU A 100 6.88 -6.30 16.53
C GLU A 100 5.44 -5.87 16.81
N GLU A 101 5.27 -4.62 17.19
CA GLU A 101 3.99 -4.01 17.57
C GLU A 101 3.45 -3.10 16.46
N THR A 102 2.14 -2.81 16.53
CA THR A 102 1.56 -1.71 15.76
C THR A 102 2.26 -0.39 16.12
N CYS A 103 2.32 0.58 15.20
CA CYS A 103 2.89 1.90 15.49
C CYS A 103 2.32 2.40 16.82
N GLN A 104 3.19 2.64 17.80
CA GLN A 104 2.79 3.24 19.07
C GLN A 104 2.12 4.59 18.78
N PRO A 105 1.11 5.00 19.57
CA PRO A 105 0.49 6.30 19.40
C PRO A 105 1.56 7.39 19.33
N MET A 106 1.38 8.35 18.42
CA MET A 106 2.29 9.49 18.15
C MET A 106 2.35 10.48 19.34
N ASP A 107 2.41 10.00 20.58
CA ASP A 107 2.49 10.81 21.81
C ASP A 107 3.93 11.27 22.14
N THR A 108 4.90 11.05 21.23
CA THR A 108 6.33 11.34 21.47
C THR A 108 7.02 12.18 20.39
N TRP A 109 6.27 13.02 19.67
CA TRP A 109 6.87 14.16 18.98
C TRP A 109 6.75 15.40 19.89
N VAL A 110 7.76 15.56 20.77
CA VAL A 110 8.04 16.82 21.48
C VAL A 110 8.90 17.71 20.59
#